data_AF-A0A9P5X5P6-F1
#
_entry.id   AF-A0A9P5X5P6-F1
#
_cell.length_a   1.000
_cell.length_b   1.000
_cell.length_c   1.000
_cell.angle_alpha   90.00
_cell.angle_beta   90.00
_cell.angle_gamma   90.00
#
_symmetry.space_group_name_H-M   'P 1'
#
loop_
_entity.id
_entity.type
_entity.pdbx_description
1 polymer ?
#
loop_
_entity_poly.entity_id
_entity_poly.type
_entity_poly.pdbx_seq_one_letter_code
_entity_poly.pdbx_strand_id
1 'polypeptide(L)'
;MLDSLDNLSITIQNYNTSTAFSLEPLSGLRSLCINWSYRDHWPKQSLISQISMLISRCPDLESFKFTSPYFRRPQPESGPPMSLGQILAGLSSLDMSLRLKQLVVIGIVVSPDDFLLRLRHFRYLEKLEIGWSSDPDLAIHFGEICAILHAEGIHLKDITGAIIHHPAIIRYLASYSGIERMVLRPSHPLDDSTQLVDQFFSSVLRQHRNSLRYLELGLNKNTAWSRLLGRDLMIEVERCQRLEELNCWVYVSLEDKRSNNTDILVSSSLSLFHALMISS
;
A
#
# COMPACT_ATOMS: atom_id res chain seq x y z
N MET A 1 29.38 -9.19 -17.02
CA MET A 1 28.85 -7.94 -17.63
C MET A 1 27.40 -7.72 -17.17
N LEU A 2 27.15 -7.78 -15.85
CA LEU A 2 25.89 -7.42 -15.20
C LEU A 2 26.12 -6.45 -14.02
N ASP A 3 27.35 -5.99 -13.81
CA ASP A 3 27.80 -5.20 -12.65
C ASP A 3 27.27 -3.74 -12.65
N SER A 4 26.40 -3.38 -13.59
CA SER A 4 25.84 -2.03 -13.74
C SER A 4 24.30 -1.98 -13.74
N LEU A 5 23.64 -3.01 -13.21
CA LEU A 5 22.19 -3.02 -13.09
C LEU A 5 21.77 -2.28 -11.82
N ASP A 6 21.27 -1.05 -11.95
CA ASP A 6 20.74 -0.30 -10.79
C ASP A 6 19.33 -0.77 -10.39
N ASN A 7 18.57 -1.31 -11.34
CA ASN A 7 17.17 -1.68 -11.15
C ASN A 7 16.91 -3.07 -11.71
N LEU A 8 16.32 -3.94 -10.89
CA LEU A 8 15.93 -5.28 -11.28
C LEU A 8 14.43 -5.49 -11.06
N SER A 9 13.73 -5.92 -12.10
CA SER A 9 12.33 -6.36 -12.01
C SER A 9 12.23 -7.82 -12.45
N ILE A 10 11.79 -8.69 -11.55
CA ILE A 10 11.62 -10.11 -11.79
C ILE A 10 10.12 -10.38 -11.80
N THR A 11 9.59 -10.91 -12.92
CA THR A 11 8.20 -11.37 -13.00
C THR A 11 8.19 -12.88 -13.15
N ILE A 12 7.53 -13.55 -12.21
CA ILE A 12 7.50 -15.01 -12.16
C ILE A 12 6.10 -15.50 -12.46
N GLN A 13 5.97 -16.11 -13.63
CA GLN A 13 4.69 -16.54 -14.20
C GLN A 13 4.51 -18.07 -14.19
N ASN A 14 5.57 -18.84 -13.91
CA ASN A 14 5.53 -20.30 -13.96
C ASN A 14 6.20 -20.92 -12.72
N TYR A 15 5.53 -21.89 -12.09
CA TYR A 15 6.02 -22.67 -10.95
C TYR A 15 7.28 -23.49 -11.30
N ASN A 16 7.40 -23.91 -12.56
CA ASN A 16 8.47 -24.78 -13.03
C ASN A 16 9.72 -23.97 -13.44
N THR A 17 10.18 -23.09 -12.55
CA THR A 17 11.53 -22.52 -12.68
C THR A 17 12.51 -23.66 -12.44
N SER A 18 12.83 -24.34 -13.54
CA SER A 18 14.08 -25.05 -13.73
C SER A 18 15.21 -24.20 -13.12
N THR A 19 16.07 -24.87 -12.36
CA THR A 19 17.20 -24.40 -11.56
C THR A 19 18.24 -23.55 -12.28
N ALA A 20 18.00 -23.15 -13.54
CA ALA A 20 18.94 -22.40 -14.37
C ALA A 20 19.02 -20.90 -14.05
N PHE A 21 18.04 -20.32 -13.34
CA PHE A 21 18.08 -18.90 -12.97
C PHE A 21 18.71 -18.72 -11.59
N SER A 22 19.90 -18.13 -11.56
CA SER A 22 20.61 -17.77 -10.32
C SER A 22 20.69 -16.26 -10.17
N LEU A 23 20.32 -15.75 -9.00
CA LEU A 23 20.50 -14.35 -8.60
C LEU A 23 21.90 -14.09 -8.00
N GLU A 24 22.74 -15.11 -7.85
CA GLU A 24 24.08 -14.98 -7.24
C GLU A 24 25.01 -13.93 -7.86
N PRO A 25 25.08 -13.74 -9.19
CA PRO A 25 26.01 -12.76 -9.75
C PRO A 25 25.56 -11.31 -9.60
N LEU A 26 24.34 -11.06 -9.12
CA LEU A 26 23.78 -9.72 -9.03
C LEU A 26 24.13 -9.05 -7.69
N SER A 27 24.53 -7.79 -7.76
CA SER A 27 24.88 -6.91 -6.64
C SER A 27 24.66 -5.45 -7.03
N GLY A 28 24.79 -4.53 -6.06
CA GLY A 28 24.75 -3.08 -6.33
C GLY A 28 23.40 -2.51 -6.75
N LEU A 29 22.29 -3.25 -6.57
CA LEU A 29 20.96 -2.78 -6.93
C LEU A 29 20.51 -1.62 -6.03
N ARG A 30 19.89 -0.61 -6.65
CA ARG A 30 19.13 0.46 -5.97
C ARG A 30 17.63 0.15 -5.89
N SER A 31 17.09 -0.60 -6.84
CA SER A 31 15.71 -1.05 -6.82
C SER A 31 15.57 -2.53 -7.14
N LEU A 32 14.78 -3.23 -6.32
CA LEU A 32 14.40 -4.62 -6.53
C LEU A 32 12.87 -4.73 -6.53
N CYS A 33 12.31 -5.20 -7.63
CA CYS A 33 10.90 -5.47 -7.81
C CYS A 33 10.70 -6.96 -8.11
N ILE A 34 9.86 -7.62 -7.34
CA ILE A 34 9.51 -9.03 -7.50
C ILE A 34 8.01 -9.11 -7.64
N ASN A 35 7.55 -9.48 -8.83
CA ASN A 35 6.15 -9.72 -9.13
C ASN A 35 5.92 -11.22 -9.27
N TRP A 36 5.37 -11.81 -8.22
CA TRP A 36 4.86 -13.17 -8.22
C TRP A 36 3.46 -13.17 -8.82
N SER A 37 3.22 -13.94 -9.88
CA SER A 37 1.90 -14.01 -10.54
C SER A 37 1.18 -15.34 -10.31
N TYR A 38 1.82 -16.30 -9.63
CA TYR A 38 1.31 -17.66 -9.50
C TYR A 38 0.40 -17.80 -8.26
N ARG A 39 -0.83 -18.30 -8.47
CA ARG A 39 -1.93 -18.28 -7.49
C ARG A 39 -2.06 -19.53 -6.63
N ASP A 40 -1.32 -20.59 -6.92
CA ASP A 40 -1.52 -21.88 -6.25
C ASP A 40 -0.41 -22.21 -5.25
N HIS A 41 0.80 -21.70 -5.48
CA HIS A 41 1.98 -22.01 -4.69
C HIS A 41 2.85 -20.78 -4.42
N TRP A 42 3.47 -20.76 -3.24
CA TRP A 42 4.53 -19.82 -2.92
C TRP A 42 5.81 -20.12 -3.69
N PRO A 43 6.69 -19.12 -3.89
CA PRO A 43 8.05 -19.35 -4.36
C PRO A 43 8.76 -20.44 -3.54
N LYS A 44 9.52 -21.31 -4.21
CA LYS A 44 10.36 -22.31 -3.53
C LYS A 44 11.34 -21.61 -2.58
N GLN A 45 11.62 -22.25 -1.44
CA GLN A 45 12.52 -21.70 -0.43
C GLN A 45 13.91 -21.35 -1.00
N SER A 46 14.42 -22.12 -1.97
CA SER A 46 15.69 -21.83 -2.64
C SER A 46 15.70 -20.46 -3.33
N LEU A 47 14.60 -20.07 -3.98
CA LEU A 47 14.46 -18.77 -4.62
C LEU A 47 14.33 -17.65 -3.57
N ILE A 48 13.59 -17.88 -2.50
CA ILE A 48 13.48 -16.94 -1.37
C ILE A 48 14.86 -16.69 -0.74
N SER A 49 15.64 -17.75 -0.52
CA SER A 49 17.01 -17.63 -0.04
C SER A 49 17.88 -16.84 -1.02
N GLN A 50 17.75 -17.05 -2.33
CA GLN A 50 18.49 -16.26 -3.33
C GLN A 50 18.09 -14.78 -3.32
N ILE A 51 16.81 -14.45 -3.19
CA ILE A 51 16.32 -13.06 -3.06
C ILE A 51 16.90 -12.43 -1.78
N SER A 52 16.82 -13.15 -0.67
CA SER A 52 17.35 -12.72 0.62
C SER A 52 18.86 -12.42 0.56
N MET A 53 19.65 -13.30 -0.07
CA MET A 53 21.08 -13.09 -0.30
C MET A 53 21.37 -11.94 -1.27
N LEU A 54 20.54 -11.74 -2.29
CA LEU A 54 20.68 -10.61 -3.20
C LEU A 54 20.53 -9.29 -2.44
N ILE A 55 19.54 -9.20 -1.56
CA ILE A 55 19.30 -8.01 -0.73
C ILE A 55 20.51 -7.73 0.17
N SER A 56 21.12 -8.76 0.78
CA SER A 56 22.31 -8.58 1.61
C SER A 56 23.56 -8.15 0.82
N ARG A 57 23.55 -8.27 -0.52
CA ARG A 57 24.64 -7.79 -1.39
C ARG A 57 24.37 -6.41 -2.01
N CYS A 58 23.26 -5.77 -1.67
CA CYS A 58 22.84 -4.49 -2.22
C CYS A 58 22.69 -3.45 -1.09
N PRO A 59 23.81 -2.93 -0.53
CA PRO A 59 23.75 -1.96 0.57
C PRO A 59 23.13 -0.61 0.17
N ASP A 60 23.14 -0.28 -1.12
CA ASP A 60 22.54 0.93 -1.68
C ASP A 60 21.07 0.76 -2.11
N LEU A 61 20.41 -0.34 -1.69
CA LEU A 61 19.02 -0.59 -2.02
C LEU A 61 18.10 0.47 -1.40
N GLU A 62 17.44 1.26 -2.25
CA GLU A 62 16.53 2.34 -1.86
C GLU A 62 15.04 1.96 -2.05
N SER A 63 14.74 0.97 -2.90
CA SER A 63 13.36 0.59 -3.22
C SER A 63 13.20 -0.92 -3.29
N PHE A 64 12.30 -1.46 -2.47
CA PHE A 64 11.95 -2.88 -2.48
C PHE A 64 10.45 -3.05 -2.71
N LYS A 65 10.10 -3.88 -3.69
CA LYS A 65 8.72 -4.19 -4.03
C LYS A 65 8.55 -5.70 -4.15
N PHE A 66 7.58 -6.25 -3.42
CA PHE A 66 7.14 -7.63 -3.57
C PHE A 66 5.62 -7.64 -3.74
N THR A 67 5.15 -8.16 -4.87
CA THR A 67 3.73 -8.28 -5.15
C THR A 67 3.39 -9.72 -5.47
N SER A 68 2.38 -10.26 -4.80
CA SER A 68 1.81 -11.57 -5.06
C SER A 68 0.30 -11.43 -5.30
N PRO A 69 -0.33 -12.29 -6.13
CA PRO A 69 -1.78 -12.33 -6.20
C PRO A 69 -2.36 -12.57 -4.81
N TYR A 70 -3.47 -11.91 -4.53
CA TYR A 70 -4.27 -12.19 -3.35
C TYR A 70 -4.87 -13.60 -3.45
N PHE A 71 -4.51 -14.46 -2.49
CA PHE A 71 -5.09 -15.79 -2.32
C PHE A 71 -6.40 -15.63 -1.53
N ARG A 72 -7.54 -15.67 -2.22
CA ARG A 72 -8.87 -15.62 -1.57
C ARG A 72 -9.09 -16.78 -0.60
N ARG A 73 -8.41 -17.91 -0.82
CA ARG A 73 -8.36 -19.07 0.07
C ARG A 73 -6.96 -19.67 -0.05
N PRO A 74 -6.19 -19.80 1.04
CA PRO A 74 -5.00 -20.63 1.02
C PRO A 74 -5.43 -22.04 0.59
N GLN A 75 -4.86 -22.57 -0.49
CA GLN A 75 -5.06 -24.01 -0.73
C GLN A 75 -4.33 -24.74 0.40
N PRO A 76 -4.86 -25.87 0.91
CA PRO A 76 -4.21 -26.63 1.98
C PRO A 76 -2.74 -26.98 1.67
N GLU A 77 -2.42 -27.10 0.38
CA GLU A 77 -1.11 -27.47 -0.14
C GLU A 77 -0.15 -26.28 -0.31
N SER A 78 -0.62 -25.04 -0.19
CA SER A 78 0.21 -23.83 -0.40
C SER A 78 1.22 -23.59 0.72
N GLY A 79 1.15 -24.31 1.84
CA GLY A 79 1.99 -24.08 3.02
C GLY A 79 1.58 -22.82 3.81
N PRO A 80 2.35 -22.44 4.84
CA PRO A 80 2.07 -21.24 5.62
C PRO A 80 2.16 -19.98 4.74
N PRO A 81 1.42 -18.90 5.07
CA PRO A 81 1.55 -17.62 4.38
C PRO A 81 3.00 -17.13 4.39
N MET A 82 3.47 -16.64 3.25
CA MET A 82 4.79 -16.01 3.16
C MET A 82 4.82 -14.73 3.99
N SER A 83 5.90 -14.50 4.73
CA SER A 83 6.11 -13.27 5.50
C SER A 83 7.21 -12.38 4.92
N LEU A 84 7.12 -11.08 5.18
CA LEU A 84 8.19 -10.13 4.89
C LEU A 84 9.51 -10.56 5.53
N GLY A 85 9.45 -11.12 6.75
CA GLY A 85 10.62 -11.56 7.49
C GLY A 85 11.43 -12.64 6.78
N GLN A 86 10.76 -13.56 6.07
CA GLN A 86 11.41 -14.60 5.27
C GLN A 86 12.15 -14.02 4.06
N ILE A 87 11.55 -13.04 3.38
CA ILE A 87 12.12 -12.45 2.17
C ILE A 87 13.29 -11.52 2.51
N LEU A 88 13.15 -10.75 3.59
CA LEU A 88 14.15 -9.80 4.07
C LEU A 88 15.08 -10.41 5.14
N ALA A 89 15.20 -11.73 5.21
CA ALA A 89 16.05 -12.40 6.21
C ALA A 89 17.53 -11.98 6.10
N GLY A 90 18.01 -11.70 4.88
CA GLY A 90 19.37 -11.26 4.61
C GLY A 90 19.70 -9.86 5.15
N LEU A 91 18.70 -9.07 5.56
CA LEU A 91 18.97 -7.78 6.22
C LEU A 91 19.62 -7.96 7.60
N SER A 92 19.39 -9.11 8.24
CA SER A 92 19.97 -9.41 9.56
C SER A 92 21.48 -9.58 9.52
N SER A 93 22.07 -9.93 8.37
CA SER A 93 23.52 -10.07 8.20
C SER A 93 24.22 -8.79 7.76
N LEU A 94 23.48 -7.70 7.50
CA LEU A 94 24.08 -6.42 7.16
C LEU A 94 24.58 -5.69 8.41
N ASP A 95 25.84 -5.29 8.38
CA ASP A 95 26.42 -4.44 9.43
C ASP A 95 25.88 -3.00 9.37
N MET A 96 25.43 -2.56 8.19
CA MET A 96 24.91 -1.22 7.95
C MET A 96 23.40 -1.19 7.75
N SER A 97 22.79 -0.08 8.18
CA SER A 97 21.39 0.21 7.88
C SER A 97 21.22 0.58 6.41
N LEU A 98 20.20 0.00 5.77
CA LEU A 98 19.80 0.44 4.45
C LEU A 98 19.12 1.80 4.53
N ARG A 99 19.17 2.56 3.44
CA ARG A 99 18.42 3.80 3.27
C ARG A 99 17.18 3.55 2.43
N LEU A 100 16.39 2.55 2.81
CA LEU A 100 15.20 2.16 2.05
C LEU A 100 14.16 3.29 2.12
N LYS A 101 13.86 3.87 0.95
CA LYS A 101 12.86 4.92 0.77
C LYS A 101 11.50 4.37 0.39
N GLN A 102 11.43 3.20 -0.23
CA GLN A 102 10.17 2.61 -0.69
C GLN A 102 10.06 1.15 -0.29
N LEU A 103 8.92 0.81 0.32
CA LEU A 103 8.54 -0.55 0.66
C LEU A 103 7.11 -0.80 0.14
N VAL A 104 6.99 -1.68 -0.85
CA VAL A 104 5.70 -2.11 -1.40
C VAL A 104 5.57 -3.60 -1.19
N VAL A 105 4.58 -4.01 -0.42
CA VAL A 105 4.38 -5.40 -0.01
C VAL A 105 2.92 -5.76 -0.16
N ILE A 106 2.61 -6.51 -1.23
CA ILE A 106 1.25 -6.90 -1.58
C ILE A 106 1.17 -8.43 -1.59
N GLY A 107 0.13 -8.97 -0.95
CA GLY A 107 -0.14 -10.41 -0.99
C GLY A 107 0.59 -11.25 0.05
N ILE A 108 1.51 -10.69 0.85
CA ILE A 108 2.23 -11.42 1.91
C ILE A 108 1.97 -10.80 3.29
N VAL A 109 2.30 -11.55 4.35
CA VAL A 109 2.14 -11.13 5.74
C VAL A 109 3.25 -10.16 6.13
N VAL A 110 2.88 -9.04 6.77
CA VAL A 110 3.84 -8.10 7.35
C VAL A 110 3.49 -7.96 8.83
N SER A 111 4.16 -8.71 9.69
CA SER A 111 3.92 -8.60 11.13
C SER A 111 4.64 -7.37 11.71
N PRO A 112 4.08 -6.74 12.74
CA PRO A 112 4.70 -5.61 13.44
C PRO A 112 6.05 -5.98 14.05
N ASP A 113 6.18 -7.18 14.60
CA ASP A 113 7.45 -7.68 15.15
C ASP A 113 8.54 -7.81 14.08
N ASP A 114 8.20 -8.37 12.89
CA ASP A 114 9.14 -8.46 11.78
C ASP A 114 9.55 -7.08 11.26
N PHE A 115 8.61 -6.14 11.25
CA PHE A 115 8.85 -4.76 10.85
C PHE A 115 9.78 -4.06 11.85
N LEU A 116 9.50 -4.19 13.15
CA LEU A 116 10.27 -3.59 14.23
C LEU A 116 11.71 -4.13 14.27
N LEU A 117 11.88 -5.45 14.10
CA LEU A 117 13.20 -6.09 14.03
C LEU A 117 14.09 -5.49 12.93
N ARG A 118 13.47 -4.99 11.85
CA ARG A 118 14.15 -4.43 10.67
C ARG A 118 14.05 -2.91 10.58
N LEU A 119 13.51 -2.26 11.61
CA LEU A 119 13.23 -0.83 11.65
C LEU A 119 14.44 0.04 11.29
N ARG A 120 15.65 -0.38 11.68
CA ARG A 120 16.90 0.34 11.35
C ARG A 120 17.08 0.56 9.84
N HIS A 121 16.55 -0.33 9.00
CA HIS A 121 16.60 -0.26 7.53
C HIS A 121 15.48 0.59 6.93
N PHE A 122 14.45 0.93 7.72
CA PHE A 122 13.25 1.67 7.28
C PHE A 122 13.22 3.11 7.79
N ARG A 123 14.27 3.60 8.44
CA ARG A 123 14.33 4.97 8.99
C ARG A 123 14.16 6.08 7.94
N TYR A 124 14.43 5.80 6.67
CA TYR A 124 14.31 6.74 5.57
C TYR A 124 13.08 6.48 4.69
N LEU A 125 12.13 5.68 5.18
CA LEU A 125 10.98 5.28 4.39
C LEU A 125 10.10 6.50 4.07
N GLU A 126 9.87 6.74 2.79
CA GLU A 126 8.99 7.79 2.28
C GLU A 126 7.72 7.20 1.66
N LYS A 127 7.77 5.95 1.20
CA LYS A 127 6.62 5.23 0.62
C LYS A 127 6.38 3.90 1.32
N LEU A 128 5.15 3.71 1.78
CA LEU A 128 4.68 2.42 2.28
C LEU A 128 3.39 1.99 1.58
N GLU A 129 3.40 0.78 1.04
CA GLU A 129 2.21 0.13 0.52
C GLU A 129 2.13 -1.27 1.11
N ILE A 130 1.08 -1.51 1.91
CA ILE A 130 0.76 -2.83 2.47
C ILE A 130 -0.69 -3.12 2.09
N GLY A 131 -0.94 -4.27 1.46
CA GLY A 131 -2.32 -4.62 1.14
C GLY A 131 -2.53 -6.01 0.57
N TRP A 132 -3.80 -6.37 0.50
CA TRP A 132 -4.30 -7.56 -0.20
C TRP A 132 -3.59 -8.85 0.22
N SER A 133 -3.28 -9.01 1.50
CA SER A 133 -2.74 -10.25 2.07
C SER A 133 -3.86 -11.13 2.61
N SER A 134 -3.61 -12.44 2.72
CA SER A 134 -4.54 -13.40 3.36
C SER A 134 -4.47 -13.38 4.88
N ASP A 135 -3.87 -12.34 5.45
CA ASP A 135 -3.66 -12.17 6.88
C ASP A 135 -4.97 -11.75 7.54
N PRO A 136 -5.54 -12.56 8.44
CA PRO A 136 -6.78 -12.19 9.15
C PRO A 136 -6.58 -10.95 10.02
N ASP A 137 -5.36 -10.69 10.47
CA ASP A 137 -5.01 -9.59 11.38
C ASP A 137 -4.39 -8.39 10.65
N LEU A 138 -4.51 -8.33 9.31
CA LEU A 138 -3.92 -7.27 8.48
C LEU A 138 -4.23 -5.86 8.99
N ALA A 139 -5.46 -5.63 9.49
CA ALA A 139 -5.86 -4.34 10.03
C ALA A 139 -5.06 -3.96 11.29
N ILE A 140 -4.90 -4.92 12.20
CA ILE A 140 -4.17 -4.77 13.46
C ILE A 140 -2.70 -4.56 13.15
N HIS A 141 -2.11 -5.45 12.34
CA HIS A 141 -0.72 -5.35 11.94
C HIS A 141 -0.39 -4.03 11.25
N PHE A 142 -1.21 -3.58 10.30
CA PHE A 142 -0.97 -2.29 9.64
C PHE A 142 -1.11 -1.11 10.60
N GLY A 143 -2.06 -1.19 11.53
CA GLY A 143 -2.23 -0.20 12.59
C GLY A 143 -1.03 -0.12 13.55
N GLU A 144 -0.52 -1.25 13.98
CA GLU A 144 0.67 -1.33 14.85
C GLU A 144 1.93 -0.87 14.12
N ILE A 145 2.09 -1.19 12.82
CA ILE A 145 3.16 -0.63 11.99
C ILE A 145 3.05 0.89 11.92
N CYS A 146 1.85 1.46 11.73
CA CYS A 146 1.65 2.91 11.78
C CYS A 146 2.01 3.50 13.16
N ALA A 147 1.74 2.78 14.26
CA ALA A 147 2.14 3.20 15.60
C ALA A 147 3.67 3.19 15.78
N ILE A 148 4.37 2.19 15.22
CA ILE A 148 5.84 2.15 15.21
C ILE A 148 6.41 3.33 14.42
N LEU A 149 5.89 3.60 13.22
CA LEU A 149 6.33 4.75 12.40
C LEU A 149 6.14 6.07 13.14
N HIS A 150 4.98 6.23 13.81
CA HIS A 150 4.69 7.40 14.64
C HIS A 150 5.70 7.55 15.78
N ALA A 151 5.96 6.49 16.55
CA ALA A 151 6.86 6.52 17.70
C ALA A 151 8.30 6.86 17.30
N GLU A 152 8.72 6.43 16.11
CA GLU A 152 10.07 6.66 15.57
C GLU A 152 10.20 7.96 14.77
N GLY A 153 9.13 8.75 14.64
CA GLY A 153 9.13 9.99 13.87
C GLY A 153 9.39 9.80 12.38
N ILE A 154 9.04 8.63 11.83
CA ILE A 154 9.16 8.33 10.41
C ILE A 154 7.90 8.87 9.73
N HIS A 155 8.06 9.83 8.82
CA HIS A 155 6.96 10.49 8.12
C HIS A 155 6.95 10.09 6.64
N LEU A 156 5.85 9.50 6.17
CA LEU A 156 5.69 9.08 4.78
C LEU A 156 5.26 10.25 3.89
N LYS A 157 5.65 10.20 2.62
CA LYS A 157 5.11 11.04 1.54
C LYS A 157 4.06 10.31 0.71
N ASP A 158 4.13 8.99 0.64
CA ASP A 158 3.20 8.12 -0.10
C ASP A 158 2.74 6.97 0.79
N ILE A 159 1.43 6.83 0.96
CA ILE A 159 0.84 5.70 1.68
C ILE A 159 -0.30 5.08 0.90
N THR A 160 -0.27 3.76 0.80
CA THR A 160 -1.34 2.95 0.20
C THR A 160 -1.75 1.85 1.16
N GLY A 161 -3.05 1.78 1.47
CA GLY A 161 -3.62 0.79 2.39
C GLY A 161 -4.98 0.29 1.93
N ALA A 162 -5.22 -1.02 2.08
CA ALA A 162 -6.50 -1.67 1.73
C ALA A 162 -7.45 -1.85 2.94
N ILE A 163 -6.98 -1.60 4.16
CA ILE A 163 -7.75 -1.72 5.40
C ILE A 163 -7.32 -0.60 6.34
N ILE A 164 -8.28 0.18 6.86
CA ILE A 164 -7.98 1.46 7.52
C ILE A 164 -8.75 1.68 8.84
N HIS A 165 -9.63 0.75 9.24
CA HIS A 165 -10.43 0.89 10.46
C HIS A 165 -9.64 0.82 11.76
N HIS A 166 -8.37 0.39 11.75
CA HIS A 166 -7.57 0.39 12.97
C HIS A 166 -7.24 1.83 13.40
N PRO A 167 -7.58 2.27 14.64
CA PRO A 167 -7.47 3.67 15.04
C PRO A 167 -6.07 4.28 14.93
N ALA A 168 -5.03 3.47 15.11
CA ALA A 168 -3.64 3.91 15.00
C ALA A 168 -3.27 4.41 13.60
N ILE A 169 -3.95 3.93 12.55
CA ILE A 169 -3.73 4.38 11.16
C ILE A 169 -4.15 5.85 11.04
N ILE A 170 -5.37 6.17 11.44
CA ILE A 170 -5.90 7.54 11.38
C ILE A 170 -5.08 8.48 12.29
N ARG A 171 -4.70 8.03 13.49
CA ARG A 171 -3.84 8.83 14.40
C ARG A 171 -2.49 9.15 13.76
N TYR A 172 -1.84 8.16 13.16
CA TYR A 172 -0.55 8.36 12.49
C TYR A 172 -0.69 9.35 11.33
N LEU A 173 -1.66 9.16 10.44
CA LEU A 173 -1.90 10.06 9.31
C LEU A 173 -2.18 11.50 9.76
N ALA A 174 -2.97 11.68 10.83
CA ALA A 174 -3.27 13.00 11.36
C ALA A 174 -2.11 13.63 12.17
N SER A 175 -1.05 12.87 12.51
CA SER A 175 0.00 13.33 13.44
C SER A 175 1.07 14.24 12.80
N TYR A 176 1.16 14.28 11.47
CA TYR A 176 2.15 15.07 10.74
C TYR A 176 1.57 15.60 9.43
N SER A 177 2.24 16.55 8.79
CA SER A 177 1.89 17.03 7.44
C SER A 177 3.00 16.66 6.46
N GLY A 178 2.71 16.64 5.15
CA GLY A 178 3.72 16.30 4.13
C GLY A 178 3.40 15.07 3.28
N ILE A 179 2.29 14.36 3.52
CA ILE A 179 1.82 13.33 2.58
C ILE A 179 1.45 14.01 1.25
N GLU A 180 2.03 13.49 0.18
CA GLU A 180 1.82 13.93 -1.20
C GLU A 180 0.86 13.00 -1.96
N ARG A 181 0.90 11.69 -1.64
CA ARG A 181 0.03 10.67 -2.26
C ARG A 181 -0.62 9.81 -1.20
N MET A 182 -1.94 9.68 -1.27
CA MET A 182 -2.71 8.83 -0.37
C MET A 182 -3.70 7.96 -1.15
N VAL A 183 -3.62 6.66 -0.94
CA VAL A 183 -4.50 5.67 -1.57
C VAL A 183 -5.14 4.80 -0.51
N LEU A 184 -6.40 5.08 -0.21
CA LEU A 184 -7.17 4.32 0.77
C LEU A 184 -8.23 3.50 0.02
N ARG A 185 -8.09 2.17 0.08
CA ARG A 185 -8.97 1.22 -0.59
C ARG A 185 -9.73 0.34 0.42
N PRO A 186 -10.64 0.91 1.24
CA PRO A 186 -11.49 0.20 2.19
C PRO A 186 -12.03 -1.11 1.62
N SER A 187 -11.66 -2.23 2.23
CA SER A 187 -12.02 -3.57 1.74
C SER A 187 -12.66 -4.45 2.81
N HIS A 188 -12.61 -4.04 4.08
CA HIS A 188 -13.19 -4.73 5.23
C HIS A 188 -14.53 -4.10 5.66
N PRO A 189 -15.52 -4.86 6.15
CA PRO A 189 -16.80 -4.29 6.61
C PRO A 189 -16.67 -3.21 7.69
N LEU A 190 -15.66 -3.32 8.56
CA LEU A 190 -15.40 -2.31 9.59
C LEU A 190 -14.83 -1.00 9.03
N ASP A 191 -14.28 -1.01 7.81
CA ASP A 191 -13.88 0.23 7.14
C ASP A 191 -15.11 1.04 6.70
N ASP A 192 -16.31 0.44 6.65
CA ASP A 192 -17.54 1.04 6.12
C ASP A 192 -18.30 1.92 7.13
N SER A 193 -17.59 2.53 8.07
CA SER A 193 -18.19 3.39 9.09
C SER A 193 -18.21 4.85 8.65
N THR A 194 -19.37 5.50 8.73
CA THR A 194 -19.50 6.95 8.48
C THR A 194 -18.61 7.76 9.43
N GLN A 195 -18.44 7.31 10.66
CA GLN A 195 -17.57 7.97 11.65
C GLN A 195 -16.10 7.96 11.19
N LEU A 196 -15.66 6.87 10.55
CA LEU A 196 -14.30 6.77 10.02
C LEU A 196 -14.09 7.72 8.84
N VAL A 197 -15.09 7.83 7.96
CA VAL A 197 -15.11 8.80 6.86
C VAL A 197 -15.02 10.22 7.41
N ASP A 198 -15.91 10.59 8.35
CA ASP A 198 -15.93 11.92 8.95
C ASP A 198 -14.60 12.26 9.64
N GLN A 199 -14.03 11.31 10.38
CA GLN A 199 -12.73 11.48 11.04
C GLN A 199 -11.60 11.69 10.02
N PHE A 200 -11.62 10.96 8.91
CA PHE A 200 -10.65 11.12 7.84
C PHE A 200 -10.68 12.54 7.25
N PHE A 201 -11.85 13.02 6.82
CA PHE A 201 -11.96 14.34 6.19
C PHE A 201 -11.70 15.48 7.19
N SER A 202 -12.21 15.38 8.42
CA SER A 202 -12.08 16.43 9.44
C SER A 202 -10.68 16.55 10.03
N SER A 203 -9.91 15.45 10.06
CA SER A 203 -8.60 15.39 10.72
C SER A 203 -7.47 15.17 9.72
N VAL A 204 -7.49 14.04 9.00
CA VAL A 204 -6.39 13.63 8.11
C VAL A 204 -6.28 14.53 6.89
N LEU A 205 -7.39 14.71 6.14
CA LEU A 205 -7.35 15.50 4.91
C LEU A 205 -6.96 16.96 5.20
N ARG A 206 -7.57 17.54 6.25
CA ARG A 206 -7.24 18.89 6.72
C ARG A 206 -5.75 19.06 7.03
N GLN A 207 -5.11 18.04 7.62
CA GLN A 207 -3.70 18.08 7.98
C GLN A 207 -2.77 18.13 6.74
N HIS A 208 -3.19 17.54 5.62
CA HIS A 208 -2.39 17.44 4.39
C HIS A 208 -2.81 18.44 3.29
N ARG A 209 -3.70 19.40 3.59
CA ARG A 209 -4.23 20.37 2.61
C ARG A 209 -3.17 21.12 1.78
N ASN A 210 -1.97 21.30 2.33
CA ASN A 210 -0.87 22.03 1.68
C ASN A 210 0.18 21.11 1.03
N SER A 211 0.04 19.79 1.13
CA SER A 211 1.01 18.82 0.61
C SER A 211 0.40 17.80 -0.33
N LEU A 212 -0.86 17.44 -0.14
CA LEU A 212 -1.52 16.36 -0.87
C LEU A 212 -1.72 16.74 -2.34
N ARG A 213 -1.20 15.89 -3.23
CA ARG A 213 -1.26 16.02 -4.69
C ARG A 213 -2.15 14.96 -5.32
N TYR A 214 -2.16 13.76 -4.76
CA TYR A 214 -3.00 12.67 -5.23
C TYR A 214 -3.78 12.07 -4.09
N LEU A 215 -5.10 11.96 -4.26
CA LEU A 215 -6.01 11.30 -3.34
C LEU A 215 -6.83 10.24 -4.07
N GLU A 216 -6.74 8.99 -3.62
CA GLU A 216 -7.64 7.92 -4.05
C GLU A 216 -8.40 7.35 -2.87
N LEU A 217 -9.73 7.33 -2.98
CA LEU A 217 -10.65 6.89 -1.94
C LEU A 217 -11.62 5.82 -2.46
N GLY A 218 -11.76 4.76 -1.66
CA GLY A 218 -12.76 3.72 -1.86
C GLY A 218 -12.33 2.61 -2.83
N LEU A 219 -13.29 1.74 -3.09
CA LEU A 219 -13.21 0.67 -4.08
C LEU A 219 -14.51 0.67 -4.89
N ASN A 220 -14.53 -0.09 -5.99
CA ASN A 220 -15.73 -0.36 -6.77
C ASN A 220 -16.74 -1.23 -5.98
N LYS A 221 -17.32 -0.67 -4.91
CA LYS A 221 -18.28 -1.29 -4.00
C LYS A 221 -19.13 -0.19 -3.37
N ASN A 222 -20.41 -0.47 -3.14
CA ASN A 222 -21.30 0.42 -2.38
C ASN A 222 -20.89 0.43 -0.90
N THR A 223 -20.12 1.45 -0.53
CA THR A 223 -19.59 1.73 0.81
C THR A 223 -19.87 3.20 1.18
N ALA A 224 -19.81 3.55 2.47
CA ALA A 224 -19.79 4.91 3.00
C ALA A 224 -18.75 5.79 2.30
N TRP A 225 -17.63 5.22 1.88
CA TRP A 225 -16.58 5.90 1.09
C TRP A 225 -16.98 6.20 -0.35
N SER A 226 -17.99 5.50 -0.86
CA SER A 226 -18.51 5.68 -2.22
C SER A 226 -19.84 6.44 -2.30
N ARG A 227 -20.40 6.82 -1.15
CA ARG A 227 -21.59 7.67 -1.14
C ARG A 227 -21.22 9.07 -1.61
N LEU A 228 -22.20 9.79 -2.15
CA LEU A 228 -22.04 11.20 -2.45
C LEU A 228 -21.56 11.93 -1.19
N LEU A 229 -20.38 12.54 -1.28
CA LEU A 229 -19.82 13.33 -0.20
C LEU A 229 -20.74 14.51 0.08
N GLY A 230 -21.13 14.69 1.35
CA GLY A 230 -21.87 15.88 1.77
C GLY A 230 -21.06 17.15 1.48
N ARG A 231 -21.74 18.30 1.38
CA ARG A 231 -21.08 19.59 1.09
C ARG A 231 -19.92 19.88 2.04
N ASP A 232 -20.08 19.57 3.32
CA ASP A 232 -19.05 19.83 4.34
C ASP A 232 -17.76 19.04 4.08
N LEU A 233 -17.86 17.80 3.59
CA LEU A 233 -16.70 16.98 3.25
C LEU A 233 -16.04 17.46 1.95
N MET A 234 -16.85 17.88 0.97
CA MET A 234 -16.34 18.48 -0.27
C MET A 234 -15.56 19.77 -0.02
N ILE A 235 -15.98 20.59 0.93
CA ILE A 235 -15.24 21.80 1.33
C ILE A 235 -13.83 21.45 1.83
N GLU A 236 -13.64 20.35 2.56
CA GLU A 236 -12.29 19.94 2.99
C GLU A 236 -11.41 19.46 1.83
N VAL A 237 -12.01 18.87 0.79
CA VAL A 237 -11.30 18.55 -0.46
C VAL A 237 -10.89 19.82 -1.20
N GLU A 238 -11.80 20.78 -1.37
CA GLU A 238 -11.54 22.07 -2.02
C GLU A 238 -10.44 22.88 -1.32
N ARG A 239 -10.26 22.68 -0.02
CA ARG A 239 -9.18 23.30 0.76
C ARG A 239 -7.80 22.73 0.46
N CYS A 240 -7.70 21.60 -0.26
CA CYS A 240 -6.43 21.01 -0.63
C CYS A 240 -5.79 21.79 -1.80
N GLN A 241 -4.89 22.71 -1.47
CA GLN A 241 -4.32 23.70 -2.40
C GLN A 241 -3.40 23.10 -3.46
N ARG A 242 -2.92 21.87 -3.25
CA ARG A 242 -1.99 21.19 -4.16
C ARG A 242 -2.58 19.94 -4.81
N LEU A 243 -3.88 19.68 -4.62
CA LEU A 243 -4.51 18.47 -5.14
C LEU A 243 -4.57 18.54 -6.68
N GLU A 244 -3.87 17.63 -7.32
CA GLU A 244 -3.75 17.50 -8.78
C GLU A 244 -4.62 16.37 -9.32
N GLU A 245 -4.90 15.36 -8.51
CA GLU A 245 -5.72 14.21 -8.90
C GLU A 245 -6.59 13.73 -7.74
N LEU A 246 -7.89 13.55 -8.01
CA LEU A 246 -8.86 12.96 -7.08
C LEU A 246 -9.57 11.77 -7.74
N ASN A 247 -9.29 10.58 -7.22
CA ASN A 247 -9.90 9.35 -7.67
C ASN A 247 -10.84 8.80 -6.59
N CYS A 248 -12.14 8.95 -6.78
CA CYS A 248 -13.11 8.33 -5.88
C CYS A 248 -14.14 7.52 -6.66
N TRP A 249 -14.57 6.42 -6.05
CA TRP A 249 -15.68 5.63 -6.57
C TRP A 249 -16.98 6.25 -6.05
N VAL A 250 -17.93 6.59 -6.93
CA VAL A 250 -19.21 7.15 -6.51
C VAL A 250 -20.33 6.21 -6.91
N TYR A 251 -21.09 5.76 -5.93
CA TYR A 251 -22.32 5.01 -6.14
C TYR A 251 -23.47 5.98 -6.41
N VAL A 252 -24.14 5.82 -7.55
CA VAL A 252 -25.27 6.65 -7.97
C VAL A 252 -26.52 5.77 -8.00
N SER A 253 -27.49 6.07 -7.15
CA SER A 253 -28.75 5.32 -7.11
C SER A 253 -29.70 5.74 -8.22
N LEU A 254 -30.74 4.92 -8.47
CA LEU A 254 -31.82 5.28 -9.39
C LEU A 254 -32.63 6.50 -8.91
N GLU A 255 -32.68 6.74 -7.60
CA GLU A 255 -33.35 7.90 -7.01
C GLU A 255 -32.54 9.19 -7.29
N ASP A 256 -31.21 9.14 -7.17
CA ASP A 256 -30.32 10.27 -7.50
C ASP A 256 -30.48 10.71 -8.95
N LYS A 257 -30.66 9.75 -9.86
CA LYS A 257 -30.93 10.00 -11.28
C LYS A 257 -32.30 10.65 -11.50
N ARG A 258 -33.31 10.30 -10.72
CA ARG A 258 -34.68 10.84 -10.83
C ARG A 258 -34.80 12.24 -10.24
N SER A 259 -34.01 12.55 -9.21
CA SER A 259 -34.00 13.85 -8.55
C SER A 259 -33.15 14.92 -9.24
N ASN A 260 -32.57 14.62 -10.42
CA ASN A 260 -31.63 15.48 -11.14
C ASN A 260 -30.40 15.92 -10.31
N ASN A 261 -30.03 15.13 -9.29
CA ASN A 261 -28.81 15.34 -8.49
C ASN A 261 -27.52 15.01 -9.26
N THR A 262 -27.64 14.70 -10.55
CA THR A 262 -26.53 14.45 -11.47
C THR A 262 -25.67 15.69 -11.72
N ASP A 263 -26.17 16.91 -11.50
CA ASP A 263 -25.39 18.13 -11.68
C ASP A 263 -24.25 18.28 -10.65
N ILE A 264 -24.37 17.66 -9.47
CA ILE A 264 -23.30 17.58 -8.46
C ILE A 264 -22.16 16.67 -8.95
N LEU A 265 -22.48 15.65 -9.75
CA LEU A 265 -21.50 14.75 -10.36
C LEU A 265 -20.81 15.39 -11.58
N VAL A 266 -21.50 16.26 -12.32
CA VAL A 266 -21.01 16.89 -13.56
C VAL A 266 -20.25 18.21 -13.31
N SER A 267 -20.59 18.98 -12.29
CA SER A 267 -19.82 20.19 -11.93
C SER A 267 -18.45 19.87 -11.33
N SER A 268 -18.31 18.70 -10.71
CA SER A 268 -17.05 18.18 -10.17
C SER A 268 -16.15 17.58 -11.26
N SER A 269 -16.71 17.15 -12.41
CA SER A 269 -16.00 16.37 -13.42
C SER A 269 -15.13 17.18 -14.40
N LEU A 270 -15.20 18.51 -14.37
CA LEU A 270 -14.54 19.35 -15.39
C LEU A 270 -13.06 19.69 -15.10
N SER A 271 -12.45 19.20 -14.03
CA SER A 271 -10.99 19.33 -13.88
C SER A 271 -10.24 18.24 -13.10
N LEU A 272 -10.88 17.35 -12.33
CA LEU A 272 -10.14 16.49 -11.38
C LEU A 272 -10.62 15.04 -11.18
N PHE A 273 -11.68 14.58 -11.86
CA PHE A 273 -12.30 13.28 -11.55
C PHE A 273 -12.27 12.28 -12.72
N HIS A 274 -11.74 11.08 -12.48
CA HIS A 274 -12.14 9.89 -13.22
C HIS A 274 -13.26 9.18 -12.44
N ALA A 275 -14.52 9.53 -12.74
CA ALA A 275 -15.68 8.82 -12.21
C ALA A 275 -16.02 7.61 -13.11
N LEU A 276 -15.86 6.39 -12.60
CA LEU A 276 -16.39 5.18 -13.21
C LEU A 276 -17.83 4.95 -12.71
N MET A 277 -18.80 5.35 -13.51
CA MET A 277 -20.22 5.08 -13.28
C MET A 277 -20.51 3.60 -13.54
N ILE A 278 -20.97 2.85 -12.53
CA ILE A 278 -21.56 1.52 -12.73
C ILE A 278 -23.04 1.60 -12.38
N SER A 279 -23.88 1.50 -13.41
CA SER A 279 -25.31 1.24 -13.28
C SER A 279 -25.59 -0.20 -13.66
N SER A 280 -26.26 -0.94 -12.78
CA SER A 280 -27.01 -2.15 -13.13
C SER A 280 -28.36 -2.09 -12.46
#